data_AF-A0A966WK27-F1
#
_entry.id   AF-A0A966WK27-F1
#
_cell.length_a   1.000
_cell.length_b   1.000
_cell.length_c   1.000
_cell.angle_alpha   90.00
_cell.angle_beta   90.00
_cell.angle_gamma   90.00
#
_symmetry.space_group_name_H-M   'P 1'
#
loop_
_entity.id
_entity.type
_entity.pdbx_description
1 polymer ?
#
loop_
_entity_poly.entity_id
_entity_poly.type
_entity_poly.pdbx_seq_one_letter_code
_entity_poly.pdbx_strand_id
1 'polypeptide(L)'
;MAMLSFEKKYRVRGGTLVAGDLFDFWLGPFYVGFFGVTTIFFAFLGTTMILWGASQGPTWNLWQISIAPPNLSYGLRFAPLMEGGLWQLITICALGAFVSWALREVEICRKLGMGYHVPAAFSMAIFGYFTLEVIRPVLMGAWGHAFPYGIYSHLDWVSNVGYQYLHFHYNPAHMLAVSFFFATTFALSLHGALILSATNPGKGQVVKTPEHEDTFFRDTIGYSIGTLGIHRLGVFLAMAAVAFSALCIVISGPFWSRGWPEWWGWWLNLPIWSQWP
;
A
#
# COMPACT_ATOMS: atom_id res chain seq x y z
N MET A 1 14.10 -0.86 -32.58
CA MET A 1 13.77 -0.85 -31.14
C MET A 1 12.42 -0.19 -30.97
N ALA A 2 11.49 -0.84 -30.29
CA ALA A 2 10.21 -0.20 -29.93
C ALA A 2 10.48 0.81 -28.80
N MET A 3 10.43 2.10 -29.11
CA MET A 3 10.59 3.23 -28.18
C MET A 3 9.55 4.29 -28.53
N LEU A 4 9.17 5.13 -27.57
CA LEU A 4 8.38 6.32 -27.88
C LEU A 4 9.20 7.28 -28.73
N SER A 5 8.54 8.08 -29.58
CA SER A 5 9.21 9.01 -30.51
C SER A 5 10.16 9.99 -29.82
N PHE A 6 9.90 10.32 -28.55
CA PHE A 6 10.69 11.24 -27.74
C PHE A 6 11.63 10.57 -26.72
N GLU A 7 11.68 9.23 -26.65
CA GLU A 7 12.33 8.52 -25.54
C GLU A 7 13.85 8.47 -25.63
N LYS A 8 14.40 8.41 -26.85
CA LYS A 8 15.83 8.15 -27.10
C LYS A 8 16.76 9.11 -26.33
N LYS A 9 16.38 10.38 -26.20
CA LYS A 9 17.19 11.40 -25.51
C LYS A 9 17.29 11.18 -23.98
N TYR A 10 16.40 10.39 -23.39
CA TYR A 10 16.35 10.10 -21.96
C TYR A 10 17.06 8.78 -21.59
N ARG A 11 17.34 7.91 -22.55
CA ARG A 11 18.07 6.64 -22.31
C ARG A 11 19.58 6.87 -22.28
N VAL A 12 20.04 7.68 -21.33
CA VAL A 12 21.45 7.96 -21.05
C VAL A 12 21.98 7.08 -19.92
N ARG A 13 23.29 6.91 -19.85
CA ARG A 13 23.95 6.20 -18.75
C ARG A 13 23.93 7.02 -17.46
N GLY A 14 24.04 6.34 -16.32
CA GLY A 14 24.15 6.94 -14.99
C GLY A 14 22.83 6.99 -14.23
N GLY A 15 22.91 7.32 -12.95
CA GLY A 15 21.77 7.29 -12.02
C GLY A 15 21.64 6.01 -11.20
N THR A 16 22.45 4.98 -11.47
CA THR A 16 22.52 3.78 -10.63
C THR A 16 22.98 4.10 -9.20
N LEU A 17 22.55 3.27 -8.26
CA LEU A 17 22.97 3.32 -6.86
C LEU A 17 24.04 2.27 -6.57
N VAL A 18 23.98 1.12 -7.26
CA VAL A 18 24.85 -0.05 -7.05
C VAL A 18 25.40 -0.55 -8.39
N ALA A 19 26.61 -1.10 -8.38
CA ALA A 19 27.27 -1.79 -9.51
C ALA A 19 27.55 -0.96 -10.77
N GLY A 20 27.42 0.37 -10.72
CA GLY A 20 27.80 1.28 -11.81
C GLY A 20 27.07 0.94 -13.12
N ASP A 21 27.82 0.74 -14.19
CA ASP A 21 27.28 0.47 -15.54
C ASP A 21 26.87 -1.01 -15.75
N LEU A 22 27.17 -1.93 -14.82
CA LEU A 22 27.00 -3.38 -15.04
C LEU A 22 25.58 -3.80 -15.40
N PHE A 23 24.58 -3.15 -14.79
CA PHE A 23 23.16 -3.42 -15.02
C PHE A 23 22.40 -2.19 -15.57
N ASP A 24 23.13 -1.18 -16.06
CA ASP A 24 22.53 0.05 -16.62
C ASP A 24 22.08 -0.16 -18.07
N PHE A 25 21.00 -0.93 -18.23
CA PHE A 25 20.40 -1.19 -19.54
C PHE A 25 18.88 -1.40 -19.45
N TRP A 26 18.26 -1.54 -20.62
CA TRP A 26 16.83 -1.77 -20.76
C TRP A 26 16.55 -3.10 -21.46
N LEU A 27 15.50 -3.78 -21.02
CA LEU A 27 14.88 -4.89 -21.74
C LEU A 27 13.51 -4.43 -22.24
N GLY A 28 13.42 -4.11 -23.54
CA GLY A 28 12.22 -3.47 -24.09
C GLY A 28 11.93 -2.12 -23.43
N PRO A 29 10.73 -1.90 -22.85
CA PRO A 29 10.41 -0.68 -22.09
C PRO A 29 10.93 -0.70 -20.64
N PHE A 30 11.39 -1.85 -20.14
CA PHE A 30 11.75 -2.01 -18.73
C PHE A 30 13.21 -1.65 -18.50
N TYR A 31 13.46 -0.58 -17.73
CA TYR A 31 14.78 -0.35 -17.15
C TYR A 31 15.15 -1.48 -16.18
N VAL A 32 16.37 -1.99 -16.24
CA VAL A 32 16.84 -3.10 -15.42
C VAL A 32 17.44 -2.57 -14.11
N GLY A 33 18.69 -2.11 -14.12
CA GLY A 33 19.40 -1.72 -12.90
C GLY A 33 19.70 -2.92 -11.98
N PHE A 34 20.55 -2.72 -10.96
CA PHE A 34 20.83 -3.77 -9.98
C PHE A 34 19.54 -4.25 -9.31
N PHE A 35 18.67 -3.29 -8.96
CA PHE A 35 17.43 -3.59 -8.27
C PHE A 35 16.35 -4.23 -9.16
N GLY A 36 16.41 -4.10 -10.49
CA GLY A 36 15.57 -4.91 -11.38
C GLY A 36 15.94 -6.37 -11.33
N VAL A 37 17.25 -6.68 -11.28
CA VAL A 37 17.73 -8.06 -11.14
C VAL A 37 17.30 -8.65 -9.79
N THR A 38 17.48 -7.91 -8.68
CA THR A 38 17.07 -8.41 -7.36
C THR A 38 15.55 -8.53 -7.23
N THR A 39 14.77 -7.62 -7.82
CA THR A 39 13.31 -7.75 -7.90
C THR A 39 12.92 -9.06 -8.58
N ILE A 40 13.50 -9.37 -9.76
CA ILE A 40 13.21 -10.60 -10.50
C ILE A 40 13.60 -11.82 -9.66
N PHE A 41 14.78 -11.81 -9.02
CA PHE A 41 15.22 -12.90 -8.16
C PHE A 41 14.21 -13.20 -7.04
N PHE A 42 13.84 -12.17 -6.26
CA PHE A 42 12.92 -12.35 -5.14
C PHE A 42 11.50 -12.71 -5.58
N ALA A 43 10.98 -12.06 -6.63
CA ALA A 43 9.66 -12.36 -7.16
C ALA A 43 9.60 -13.80 -7.73
N PHE A 44 10.61 -14.20 -8.50
CA PHE A 44 10.69 -15.55 -9.06
C PHE A 44 10.77 -16.61 -7.97
N LEU A 45 11.64 -16.42 -6.97
CA LEU A 45 11.79 -17.36 -5.87
C LEU A 45 10.51 -17.48 -5.03
N GLY A 46 9.92 -16.33 -4.66
CA GLY A 46 8.67 -16.28 -3.89
C GLY A 46 7.50 -16.93 -4.63
N THR A 47 7.31 -16.62 -5.92
CA THR A 47 6.29 -17.28 -6.75
C THR A 47 6.53 -18.78 -6.86
N THR A 48 7.78 -19.22 -7.06
CA THR A 48 8.11 -20.65 -7.11
C THR A 48 7.75 -21.36 -5.80
N MET A 49 8.01 -20.72 -4.65
CA MET A 49 7.62 -21.26 -3.33
C MET A 49 6.09 -21.31 -3.14
N ILE A 50 5.34 -20.34 -3.67
CA ILE A 50 3.88 -20.39 -3.67
C ILE A 50 3.39 -21.59 -4.50
N LEU A 51 3.94 -21.79 -5.71
CA LEU A 51 3.59 -22.93 -6.56
C LEU A 51 3.97 -24.27 -5.91
N TRP A 52 5.11 -24.32 -5.21
CA TRP A 52 5.47 -25.49 -4.42
C TRP A 52 4.45 -25.74 -3.30
N GLY A 53 4.12 -24.72 -2.51
CA GLY A 53 3.09 -24.84 -1.47
C GLY A 53 1.73 -25.29 -2.01
N ALA A 54 1.30 -24.74 -3.15
CA ALA A 54 0.07 -25.14 -3.85
C ALA A 54 0.11 -26.61 -4.30
N SER A 55 1.25 -27.10 -4.81
CA SER A 55 1.41 -28.50 -5.25
C SER A 55 1.27 -29.52 -4.12
N GLN A 56 1.55 -29.10 -2.88
CA GLN A 56 1.39 -29.93 -1.68
C GLN A 56 0.03 -29.70 -1.00
N GLY A 57 -0.71 -28.69 -1.45
CA GLY A 57 -2.05 -28.38 -0.97
C GLY A 57 -3.12 -29.26 -1.62
N PRO A 58 -4.39 -29.08 -1.22
CA PRO A 58 -5.48 -29.93 -1.70
C PRO A 58 -5.95 -29.58 -3.12
N THR A 59 -5.45 -28.51 -3.74
CA THR A 59 -6.04 -27.94 -4.96
C THR A 59 -5.09 -27.02 -5.73
N TRP A 60 -5.26 -26.97 -7.05
CA TRP A 60 -4.66 -25.98 -7.95
C TRP A 60 -5.63 -24.85 -8.32
N ASN A 61 -6.85 -24.86 -7.76
CA ASN A 61 -7.81 -23.79 -7.98
C ASN A 61 -7.28 -22.49 -7.34
N LEU A 62 -7.03 -21.49 -8.17
CA LEU A 62 -6.47 -20.19 -7.78
C LEU A 62 -7.22 -19.55 -6.60
N TRP A 63 -8.54 -19.72 -6.51
CA TRP A 63 -9.37 -19.14 -5.46
C TRP A 63 -9.24 -19.85 -4.10
N GLN A 64 -8.70 -21.07 -4.10
CA GLN A 64 -8.59 -21.93 -2.92
C GLN A 64 -7.14 -22.14 -2.47
N ILE A 65 -6.15 -21.74 -3.28
CA ILE A 65 -4.74 -21.74 -2.86
C ILE A 65 -4.58 -20.81 -1.65
N SER A 66 -3.96 -21.32 -0.58
CA SER A 66 -3.67 -20.59 0.64
C SER A 66 -2.34 -21.06 1.23
N ILE A 67 -1.41 -20.13 1.41
CA ILE A 67 -0.16 -20.36 2.14
C ILE A 67 -0.29 -19.69 3.50
N ALA A 68 -0.54 -20.48 4.54
CA ALA A 68 -0.79 -19.99 5.89
C ALA A 68 0.52 -19.74 6.67
N PRO A 69 0.54 -18.75 7.58
CA PRO A 69 1.64 -18.58 8.53
C PRO A 69 1.71 -19.77 9.51
N PRO A 70 2.83 -19.93 10.25
CA PRO A 70 2.95 -20.95 11.27
C PRO A 70 1.88 -20.84 12.36
N ASN A 71 1.59 -21.97 13.02
CA ASN A 71 0.74 -21.97 14.21
C ASN A 71 1.33 -21.05 15.32
N LEU A 72 0.47 -20.43 16.13
CA LEU A 72 0.87 -19.59 17.26
C LEU A 72 1.86 -20.28 18.22
N SER A 73 1.80 -21.60 18.36
CA SER A 73 2.73 -22.39 19.19
C SER A 73 4.20 -22.26 18.78
N TYR A 74 4.48 -21.91 17.52
CA TYR A 74 5.83 -21.64 17.04
C TYR A 74 6.39 -20.28 17.51
N GLY A 75 5.53 -19.38 18.01
CA GLY A 75 5.93 -18.02 18.36
C GLY A 75 6.59 -17.32 17.17
N LEU A 76 7.77 -16.74 17.41
CA LEU A 76 8.59 -16.07 16.38
C LEU A 76 9.68 -16.96 15.77
N ARG A 77 9.63 -18.28 15.99
CA ARG A 77 10.66 -19.20 15.47
C ARG A 77 10.42 -19.51 13.99
N PHE A 78 11.47 -19.98 13.32
CA PHE A 78 11.33 -20.60 12.01
C PHE A 78 10.63 -21.95 12.13
N ALA A 79 9.59 -22.18 11.33
CA ALA A 79 8.80 -23.41 11.33
C ALA A 79 9.25 -24.38 10.23
N PRO A 80 8.93 -25.69 10.32
CA PRO A 80 9.08 -26.60 9.19
C PRO A 80 8.40 -26.04 7.93
N LEU A 81 8.98 -26.30 6.75
CA LEU A 81 8.52 -25.69 5.49
C LEU A 81 7.01 -25.86 5.25
N MET A 82 6.50 -27.07 5.48
CA MET A 82 5.08 -27.39 5.27
C MET A 82 4.15 -26.95 6.42
N GLU A 83 4.70 -26.44 7.52
CA GLU A 83 3.96 -25.98 8.69
C GLU A 83 4.06 -24.45 8.88
N GLY A 84 4.24 -23.73 7.78
CA GLY A 84 4.33 -22.26 7.75
C GLY A 84 5.74 -21.72 7.45
N GLY A 85 6.76 -22.58 7.37
CA GLY A 85 8.11 -22.15 6.94
C GLY A 85 8.14 -21.61 5.51
N LEU A 86 7.30 -22.15 4.60
CA LEU A 86 7.11 -21.59 3.26
C LEU A 86 6.57 -20.17 3.32
N TRP A 87 5.56 -19.90 4.16
CA TRP A 87 5.03 -18.54 4.36
C TRP A 87 6.15 -17.59 4.78
N GLN A 88 6.98 -17.97 5.77
CA GLN A 88 8.07 -17.11 6.26
C GLN A 88 9.07 -16.74 5.16
N LEU A 89 9.47 -17.70 4.33
CA LEU A 89 10.38 -17.45 3.21
C LEU A 89 9.73 -16.62 2.11
N ILE A 90 8.44 -16.85 1.82
CA ILE A 90 7.67 -16.05 0.87
C ILE A 90 7.54 -14.60 1.36
N THR A 91 7.31 -14.35 2.66
CA THR A 91 7.27 -13.00 3.24
C THR A 91 8.61 -12.28 3.04
N ILE A 92 9.74 -12.97 3.28
CA ILE A 92 11.09 -12.41 3.03
C ILE A 92 11.26 -12.07 1.55
N CYS A 93 10.84 -12.96 0.65
CA CYS A 93 10.90 -12.72 -0.79
C CYS A 93 10.00 -11.54 -1.21
N ALA A 94 8.78 -11.43 -0.66
CA ALA A 94 7.88 -10.33 -0.94
C ALA A 94 8.49 -8.99 -0.52
N LEU A 95 8.99 -8.88 0.71
CA LEU A 95 9.68 -7.67 1.19
C LEU A 95 10.92 -7.34 0.36
N GLY A 96 11.73 -8.34 0.02
CA GLY A 96 12.89 -8.18 -0.86
C GLY A 96 12.51 -7.64 -2.24
N ALA A 97 11.43 -8.16 -2.84
CA ALA A 97 10.91 -7.70 -4.12
C ALA A 97 10.35 -6.27 -4.04
N PHE A 98 9.57 -5.94 -3.01
CA PHE A 98 8.97 -4.61 -2.85
C PHE A 98 10.03 -3.54 -2.61
N VAL A 99 11.00 -3.80 -1.72
CA VAL A 99 12.10 -2.85 -1.44
C VAL A 99 13.00 -2.70 -2.67
N SER A 100 13.31 -3.80 -3.37
CA SER A 100 14.04 -3.73 -4.64
C SER A 100 13.28 -2.89 -5.67
N TRP A 101 11.97 -3.05 -5.77
CA TRP A 101 11.17 -2.25 -6.70
C TRP A 101 11.22 -0.75 -6.37
N ALA A 102 11.07 -0.38 -5.10
CA ALA A 102 11.19 1.03 -4.67
C ALA A 102 12.59 1.60 -4.98
N LEU A 103 13.65 0.85 -4.75
CA LEU A 103 15.03 1.29 -5.05
C LEU A 103 15.30 1.35 -6.56
N ARG A 104 14.68 0.48 -7.36
CA ARG A 104 14.69 0.58 -8.83
C ARG A 104 14.00 1.87 -9.30
N GLU A 105 12.89 2.26 -8.70
CA GLU A 105 12.24 3.55 -8.98
C GLU A 105 13.17 4.73 -8.62
N VAL A 106 13.94 4.65 -7.52
CA VAL A 106 14.94 5.66 -7.18
C VAL A 106 16.03 5.78 -8.25
N GLU A 107 16.54 4.68 -8.80
CA GLU A 107 17.49 4.72 -9.93
C GLU A 107 16.88 5.37 -11.17
N ILE A 108 15.62 5.07 -11.48
CA ILE A 108 14.89 5.69 -12.60
C ILE A 108 14.72 7.20 -12.34
N CYS A 109 14.35 7.61 -11.13
CA CYS A 109 14.22 9.02 -10.77
C CYS A 109 15.54 9.78 -10.98
N ARG A 110 16.67 9.18 -10.55
CA ARG A 110 18.02 9.75 -10.72
C ARG A 110 18.38 9.90 -12.19
N LYS A 111 18.11 8.87 -13.00
CA LYS A 111 18.39 8.90 -14.45
C LYS A 111 17.56 9.95 -15.18
N LEU A 112 16.29 10.13 -14.78
CA LEU A 112 15.37 11.09 -15.40
C LEU A 112 15.46 12.50 -14.80
N GLY A 113 16.25 12.70 -13.73
CA GLY A 113 16.38 14.00 -13.05
C GLY A 113 15.08 14.47 -12.38
N MET A 114 14.24 13.54 -11.92
CA MET A 114 12.97 13.85 -11.24
C MET A 114 13.06 13.62 -9.72
N GLY A 115 12.13 14.21 -8.97
CA GLY A 115 12.05 14.01 -7.51
C GLY A 115 11.56 12.61 -7.12
N TYR A 116 11.82 12.21 -5.87
CA TYR A 116 11.59 10.87 -5.33
C TYR A 116 10.18 10.62 -4.75
N HIS A 117 9.19 11.44 -5.12
CA HIS A 117 7.84 11.37 -4.54
C HIS A 117 7.15 10.02 -4.79
N VAL A 118 7.36 9.41 -5.96
CA VAL A 118 6.78 8.11 -6.33
C VAL A 118 7.30 6.97 -5.43
N PRO A 119 8.62 6.69 -5.34
CA PRO A 119 9.12 5.65 -4.46
C PRO A 119 8.85 5.95 -2.97
N ALA A 120 8.81 7.23 -2.57
CA ALA A 120 8.41 7.61 -1.21
C ALA A 120 6.94 7.24 -0.91
N ALA A 121 6.02 7.52 -1.83
CA ALA A 121 4.62 7.13 -1.68
C ALA A 121 4.45 5.61 -1.72
N PHE A 122 5.15 4.90 -2.62
CA PHE A 122 5.14 3.44 -2.67
C PHE A 122 5.66 2.80 -1.37
N SER A 123 6.66 3.41 -0.74
CA SER A 123 7.18 2.95 0.56
C SER A 123 6.12 2.96 1.68
N MET A 124 5.09 3.80 1.60
CA MET A 124 3.95 3.74 2.53
C MET A 124 3.12 2.46 2.36
N ALA A 125 2.94 1.98 1.13
CA ALA A 125 2.27 0.70 0.88
C ALA A 125 3.11 -0.48 1.39
N ILE A 126 4.44 -0.44 1.19
CA ILE A 126 5.38 -1.42 1.76
C ILE A 126 5.25 -1.42 3.29
N PHE A 127 5.21 -0.24 3.91
CA PHE A 127 5.03 -0.10 5.35
C PHE A 127 3.70 -0.71 5.84
N GLY A 128 2.60 -0.53 5.10
CA GLY A 128 1.32 -1.18 5.41
C GLY A 128 1.41 -2.70 5.42
N TYR A 129 2.03 -3.30 4.39
CA TYR A 129 2.26 -4.74 4.33
C TYR A 129 3.19 -5.24 5.46
N PHE A 130 4.33 -4.57 5.64
CA PHE A 130 5.29 -4.88 6.71
C PHE A 130 4.67 -4.77 8.10
N THR A 131 3.71 -3.86 8.27
CA THR A 131 2.97 -3.71 9.52
C THR A 131 2.15 -4.95 9.87
N LEU A 132 1.42 -5.49 8.90
CA LEU A 132 0.55 -6.65 9.07
C LEU A 132 1.33 -7.95 9.27
N GLU A 133 2.40 -8.11 8.49
CA GLU A 133 3.12 -9.38 8.38
C GLU A 133 4.31 -9.47 9.35
N VAL A 134 4.82 -8.34 9.82
CA VAL A 134 6.02 -8.28 10.67
C VAL A 134 5.77 -7.53 11.97
N ILE A 135 5.47 -6.23 11.92
CA ILE A 135 5.41 -5.40 13.14
C ILE A 135 4.39 -5.94 14.13
N ARG A 136 3.13 -6.09 13.70
CA ARG A 136 2.07 -6.57 14.60
C ARG A 136 2.31 -8.01 15.07
N PRO A 137 2.66 -8.99 14.21
CA PRO A 137 3.00 -10.34 14.66
C PRO A 137 4.13 -10.39 15.68
N VAL A 138 5.19 -9.59 15.49
CA VAL A 138 6.30 -9.46 16.47
C VAL A 138 5.80 -8.90 17.80
N LEU A 139 4.99 -7.84 17.77
CA LEU A 139 4.40 -7.26 18.98
C LEU A 139 3.43 -8.22 19.69
N MET A 140 2.78 -9.11 18.95
CA MET A 140 1.91 -10.16 19.50
C MET A 140 2.66 -11.46 19.86
N GLY A 141 3.96 -11.54 19.57
CA GLY A 141 4.82 -12.68 19.94
C GLY A 141 4.71 -13.92 19.07
N ALA A 142 4.00 -13.87 17.93
CA ALA A 142 3.90 -15.01 17.03
C ALA A 142 3.61 -14.65 15.56
N TRP A 143 4.27 -15.35 14.62
CA TRP A 143 4.03 -15.16 13.18
C TRP A 143 2.60 -15.53 12.76
N GLY A 144 1.95 -16.45 13.47
CA GLY A 144 0.57 -16.88 13.21
C GLY A 144 -0.50 -15.79 13.37
N HIS A 145 -0.12 -14.58 13.83
CA HIS A 145 -1.01 -13.42 13.82
C HIS A 145 -1.05 -12.67 12.48
N ALA A 146 -0.13 -12.96 11.56
CA ALA A 146 -0.10 -12.42 10.20
C ALA A 146 -1.21 -13.03 9.33
N PHE A 147 -1.44 -12.47 8.13
CA PHE A 147 -2.48 -12.98 7.24
C PHE A 147 -1.95 -14.08 6.29
N PRO A 148 -2.79 -15.04 5.87
CA PRO A 148 -2.39 -16.09 4.92
C PRO A 148 -2.37 -15.57 3.48
N TYR A 149 -1.43 -16.04 2.66
CA TYR A 149 -1.39 -15.71 1.23
C TYR A 149 -2.36 -16.58 0.43
N GLY A 150 -3.59 -16.09 0.30
CA GLY A 150 -4.63 -16.69 -0.53
C GLY A 150 -5.79 -15.73 -0.76
N ILE A 151 -6.47 -15.85 -1.91
CA ILE A 151 -7.47 -14.86 -2.33
C ILE A 151 -8.65 -14.80 -1.37
N TYR A 152 -9.22 -15.93 -0.95
CA TYR A 152 -10.30 -15.91 0.05
C TYR A 152 -9.79 -15.99 1.49
N SER A 153 -8.74 -16.75 1.74
CA SER A 153 -8.22 -16.95 3.10
C SER A 153 -7.74 -15.66 3.77
N HIS A 154 -7.22 -14.68 3.02
CA HIS A 154 -6.88 -13.38 3.62
C HIS A 154 -8.13 -12.58 4.00
N LEU A 155 -9.26 -12.73 3.28
CA LEU A 155 -10.54 -12.10 3.65
C LEU A 155 -11.12 -12.76 4.90
N ASP A 156 -10.99 -14.08 5.04
CA ASP A 156 -11.35 -14.79 6.26
C ASP A 156 -10.54 -14.27 7.45
N TRP A 157 -9.23 -14.04 7.27
CA TRP A 157 -8.39 -13.41 8.28
C TRP A 157 -8.88 -12.01 8.63
N VAL A 158 -9.20 -11.16 7.63
CA VAL A 158 -9.72 -9.80 7.86
C VAL A 158 -10.99 -9.84 8.70
N SER A 159 -11.94 -10.72 8.33
CA SER A 159 -13.20 -10.90 9.07
C SER A 159 -12.94 -11.34 10.51
N ASN A 160 -12.17 -12.42 10.70
CA ASN A 160 -11.90 -12.99 12.01
C ASN A 160 -11.17 -12.01 12.93
N VAL A 161 -10.15 -11.31 12.42
CA VAL A 161 -9.44 -10.28 13.20
C VAL A 161 -10.35 -9.11 13.53
N GLY A 162 -11.23 -8.69 12.62
CA GLY A 162 -12.20 -7.63 12.90
C GLY A 162 -13.15 -7.99 14.05
N TYR A 163 -13.70 -9.20 14.02
CA TYR A 163 -14.67 -9.66 15.04
C TYR A 163 -14.03 -10.06 16.37
N GLN A 164 -12.72 -10.33 16.44
CA GLN A 164 -11.99 -10.49 17.70
C GLN A 164 -12.12 -9.27 18.63
N TYR A 165 -12.33 -8.08 18.05
CA TYR A 165 -12.53 -6.83 18.79
C TYR A 165 -13.99 -6.32 18.72
N LEU A 166 -14.94 -7.26 18.55
CA LEU A 166 -16.38 -7.03 18.36
C LEU A 166 -16.69 -6.28 17.07
N HIS A 167 -16.69 -4.95 17.10
CA HIS A 167 -17.01 -4.10 15.96
C HIS A 167 -15.83 -3.21 15.63
N PHE A 168 -15.03 -3.62 14.64
CA PHE A 168 -13.83 -2.89 14.22
C PHE A 168 -14.10 -1.47 13.70
N HIS A 169 -15.34 -1.17 13.31
CA HIS A 169 -15.81 0.18 13.00
C HIS A 169 -15.59 1.19 14.14
N TYR A 170 -15.56 0.73 15.40
CA TYR A 170 -15.34 1.59 16.57
C TYR A 170 -13.86 1.90 16.83
N ASN A 171 -12.92 1.32 16.10
CA ASN A 171 -11.52 1.67 16.21
C ASN A 171 -11.31 3.10 15.69
N PRO A 172 -10.87 4.06 16.52
CA PRO A 172 -10.77 5.47 16.13
C PRO A 172 -9.76 5.71 15.01
N ALA A 173 -8.65 4.97 14.97
CA ALA A 173 -7.68 5.06 13.88
C ALA A 173 -8.25 4.44 12.59
N HIS A 174 -9.06 3.39 12.69
CA HIS A 174 -9.76 2.81 11.53
C HIS A 174 -10.79 3.80 10.95
N MET A 175 -11.53 4.52 11.79
CA MET A 175 -12.44 5.59 11.32
C MET A 175 -11.69 6.62 10.49
N LEU A 176 -10.54 7.11 10.97
CA LEU A 176 -9.71 8.06 10.22
C LEU A 176 -9.20 7.46 8.90
N ALA A 177 -8.72 6.21 8.91
CA ALA A 177 -8.27 5.54 7.71
C ALA A 177 -9.36 5.47 6.64
N VAL A 178 -10.58 5.03 7.02
CA VAL A 178 -11.74 4.95 6.13
C VAL A 178 -12.14 6.34 5.62
N SER A 179 -12.16 7.36 6.48
CA SER A 179 -12.43 8.74 6.06
C SER A 179 -11.42 9.24 5.03
N PHE A 180 -10.13 8.97 5.22
CA PHE A 180 -9.09 9.33 4.23
C PHE A 180 -9.22 8.55 2.92
N PHE A 181 -9.60 7.26 2.96
CA PHE A 181 -9.90 6.52 1.73
C PHE A 181 -11.07 7.13 0.95
N PHE A 182 -12.17 7.45 1.64
CA PHE A 182 -13.32 8.10 1.00
C PHE A 182 -12.94 9.48 0.45
N ALA A 183 -12.22 10.30 1.22
CA ALA A 183 -11.75 11.59 0.79
C ALA A 183 -10.80 11.49 -0.41
N THR A 184 -9.92 10.48 -0.46
CA THR A 184 -9.00 10.25 -1.60
C THR A 184 -9.78 9.98 -2.87
N THR A 185 -10.75 9.05 -2.84
CA THR A 185 -11.58 8.71 -4.00
C THR A 185 -12.42 9.90 -4.46
N PHE A 186 -12.98 10.65 -3.51
CA PHE A 186 -13.73 11.87 -3.81
C PHE A 186 -12.85 12.95 -4.45
N ALA A 187 -11.68 13.23 -3.90
CA ALA A 187 -10.75 14.21 -4.47
C ALA A 187 -10.25 13.78 -5.86
N LEU A 188 -9.99 12.49 -6.06
CA LEU A 188 -9.55 11.95 -7.34
C LEU A 188 -10.63 12.10 -8.42
N SER A 189 -11.90 11.80 -8.10
CA SER A 189 -13.00 11.95 -9.05
C SER A 189 -13.22 13.40 -9.46
N LEU A 190 -13.18 14.32 -8.48
CA LEU A 190 -13.24 15.75 -8.72
C LEU A 190 -12.07 16.25 -9.59
N HIS A 191 -10.84 15.84 -9.27
CA HIS A 191 -9.65 16.25 -10.01
C HIS A 191 -9.72 15.79 -11.48
N GLY A 192 -10.00 14.51 -11.71
CA GLY A 192 -10.10 13.96 -13.06
C GLY A 192 -11.22 14.62 -13.86
N ALA A 193 -12.39 14.82 -13.25
CA ALA A 193 -13.52 15.49 -13.89
C ALA A 193 -13.21 16.95 -14.25
N LEU A 194 -12.51 17.70 -13.38
CA LEU A 194 -12.15 19.09 -13.61
C LEU A 194 -11.20 19.25 -14.80
N ILE A 195 -10.13 18.46 -14.84
CA ILE A 195 -9.18 18.50 -15.96
C ILE A 195 -9.90 18.13 -17.26
N LEU A 196 -10.69 17.06 -17.25
CA LEU A 196 -11.40 16.61 -18.44
C LEU A 196 -12.45 17.63 -18.92
N SER A 197 -13.14 18.33 -18.02
CA SER A 197 -14.11 19.35 -18.42
C SER A 197 -13.43 20.58 -19.03
N ALA A 198 -12.25 20.96 -18.54
CA ALA A 198 -11.45 22.04 -19.09
C ALA A 198 -10.83 21.68 -20.45
N THR A 199 -10.30 20.47 -20.61
CA THR A 199 -9.68 20.01 -21.87
C THR A 199 -10.69 19.55 -22.92
N ASN A 200 -11.93 19.25 -22.52
CA ASN A 200 -13.01 18.80 -23.42
C ASN A 200 -14.29 19.64 -23.25
N PRO A 201 -14.26 20.94 -23.56
CA PRO A 201 -15.36 21.88 -23.29
C PRO A 201 -16.58 21.72 -24.22
N GLY A 202 -16.56 20.75 -25.14
CA GLY A 202 -17.59 20.51 -26.15
C GLY A 202 -17.18 20.95 -27.56
N LYS A 203 -17.99 20.56 -28.56
CA LYS A 203 -17.71 20.82 -29.98
C LYS A 203 -17.69 22.33 -30.27
N GLY A 204 -16.66 22.76 -31.01
CA GLY A 204 -16.50 24.17 -31.40
C GLY A 204 -16.06 25.09 -30.27
N GLN A 205 -15.85 24.57 -29.05
CA GLN A 205 -15.36 25.35 -27.91
C GLN A 205 -13.84 25.22 -27.78
N VAL A 206 -13.19 26.31 -27.36
CA VAL A 206 -11.76 26.33 -27.06
C VAL A 206 -11.48 25.73 -25.68
N VAL A 207 -10.40 24.95 -25.58
CA VAL A 207 -9.86 24.39 -24.33
C VAL A 207 -9.75 25.49 -23.28
N LYS A 208 -10.20 25.19 -22.06
CA LYS A 208 -10.22 26.14 -20.95
C LYS A 208 -8.85 26.21 -20.28
N THR A 209 -8.66 27.27 -19.51
CA THR A 209 -7.40 27.56 -18.81
C THR A 209 -7.52 27.20 -17.32
N PRO A 210 -6.39 27.12 -16.59
CA PRO A 210 -6.40 26.90 -15.14
C PRO A 210 -7.22 27.96 -14.36
N GLU A 211 -7.34 29.18 -14.87
CA GLU A 211 -8.20 30.21 -14.27
C GLU A 211 -9.69 29.80 -14.32
N HIS A 212 -10.11 29.08 -15.36
CA HIS A 212 -11.47 28.55 -15.44
C HIS A 212 -11.71 27.43 -14.44
N GLU A 213 -10.70 26.56 -14.23
CA GLU A 213 -10.75 25.51 -13.21
C GLU A 213 -10.91 26.10 -11.80
N ASP A 214 -10.15 27.16 -11.50
CA ASP A 214 -10.24 27.90 -10.25
C ASP A 214 -11.61 28.57 -10.07
N THR A 215 -12.11 29.24 -11.09
CA THR A 215 -13.43 29.90 -11.06
C THR A 215 -14.54 28.88 -10.82
N PHE A 216 -14.51 27.73 -11.51
CA PHE A 216 -15.51 26.68 -11.30
C PHE A 216 -15.62 26.26 -9.82
N PHE A 217 -14.49 26.01 -9.17
CA PHE A 217 -14.48 25.60 -7.75
C PHE A 217 -14.86 26.75 -6.80
N ARG A 218 -14.42 27.97 -7.08
CA ARG A 218 -14.81 29.17 -6.32
C ARG A 218 -16.30 29.46 -6.42
N ASP A 219 -16.89 29.32 -7.60
CA ASP A 219 -18.33 29.50 -7.79
C ASP A 219 -19.15 28.39 -7.12
N THR A 220 -18.65 27.15 -7.12
CA THR A 220 -19.38 25.99 -6.59
C THR A 220 -19.31 25.89 -5.06
N ILE A 221 -18.13 26.06 -4.47
CA ILE A 221 -17.90 25.82 -3.02
C ILE A 221 -17.15 26.96 -2.32
N GLY A 222 -16.92 28.10 -2.98
CA GLY A 222 -16.24 29.25 -2.39
C GLY A 222 -14.72 29.13 -2.27
N TYR A 223 -14.11 28.04 -2.75
CA TYR A 223 -12.67 27.78 -2.59
C TYR A 223 -12.13 26.92 -3.73
N SER A 224 -10.94 27.29 -4.24
CA SER A 224 -10.12 26.42 -5.11
C SER A 224 -8.76 26.20 -4.45
N ILE A 225 -8.35 24.94 -4.37
CA ILE A 225 -7.03 24.54 -3.85
C ILE A 225 -5.89 24.76 -4.87
N GLY A 226 -6.24 25.04 -6.13
CA GLY A 226 -5.31 25.26 -7.22
C GLY A 226 -4.62 23.99 -7.75
N THR A 227 -3.97 24.11 -8.90
CA THR A 227 -3.42 22.99 -9.66
C THR A 227 -2.30 22.24 -8.94
N LEU A 228 -1.35 22.93 -8.30
CA LEU A 228 -0.33 22.26 -7.49
C LEU A 228 -0.92 21.68 -6.19
N GLY A 229 -1.87 22.40 -5.59
CA GLY A 229 -2.47 22.04 -4.32
C GLY A 229 -3.24 20.72 -4.39
N ILE A 230 -4.00 20.47 -5.46
CA ILE A 230 -4.77 19.23 -5.62
C ILE A 230 -3.87 17.99 -5.73
N HIS A 231 -2.72 18.08 -6.38
CA HIS A 231 -1.75 16.97 -6.46
C HIS A 231 -1.11 16.69 -5.09
N ARG A 232 -0.77 17.73 -4.33
CA ARG A 232 -0.26 17.59 -2.95
C ARG A 232 -1.31 16.99 -2.03
N LEU A 233 -2.55 17.46 -2.13
CA LEU A 233 -3.67 16.93 -1.36
C LEU A 233 -3.92 15.46 -1.67
N GLY A 234 -3.95 15.07 -2.94
CA GLY A 234 -4.16 13.68 -3.34
C GLY A 234 -3.11 12.72 -2.76
N VAL A 235 -1.83 13.10 -2.85
CA VAL A 235 -0.73 12.32 -2.24
C VAL A 235 -0.85 12.27 -0.71
N PHE A 236 -1.17 13.39 -0.07
CA PHE A 236 -1.38 13.43 1.38
C PHE A 236 -2.52 12.52 1.83
N LEU A 237 -3.71 12.63 1.22
CA LEU A 237 -4.88 11.85 1.58
C LEU A 237 -4.63 10.34 1.42
N ALA A 238 -4.00 9.96 0.30
CA ALA A 238 -3.68 8.55 0.03
C ALA A 238 -2.67 7.98 1.03
N MET A 239 -1.59 8.71 1.33
CA MET A 239 -0.60 8.25 2.32
C MET A 239 -1.16 8.25 3.75
N ALA A 240 -1.99 9.23 4.10
CA ALA A 240 -2.65 9.29 5.40
C ALA A 240 -3.59 8.09 5.59
N ALA A 241 -4.36 7.71 4.56
CA ALA A 241 -5.21 6.52 4.61
C ALA A 241 -4.41 5.26 4.99
N VAL A 242 -3.28 5.03 4.32
CA VAL A 242 -2.40 3.87 4.62
C VAL A 242 -1.74 3.99 6.00
N ALA A 243 -1.29 5.19 6.39
CA ALA A 243 -0.69 5.41 7.71
C ALA A 243 -1.67 5.11 8.86
N PHE A 244 -2.92 5.55 8.74
CA PHE A 244 -3.96 5.25 9.74
C PHE A 244 -4.42 3.80 9.68
N SER A 245 -4.40 3.14 8.51
CA SER A 245 -4.61 1.68 8.41
C SER A 245 -3.53 0.89 9.15
N ALA A 246 -2.25 1.27 8.99
CA ALA A 246 -1.16 0.64 9.72
C ALA A 246 -1.29 0.89 11.23
N LEU A 247 -1.61 2.12 11.64
CA LEU A 247 -1.82 2.45 13.04
C LEU A 247 -2.97 1.63 13.64
N CYS A 248 -4.12 1.55 12.97
CA CYS A 248 -5.32 0.93 13.53
C CYS A 248 -5.13 -0.57 13.81
N ILE A 249 -4.35 -1.26 12.99
CA ILE A 249 -4.09 -2.68 13.18
C ILE A 249 -2.98 -2.93 14.20
N VAL A 250 -1.93 -2.08 14.26
CA VAL A 250 -0.85 -2.18 15.26
C VAL A 250 -1.36 -2.02 16.68
N ILE A 251 -2.31 -1.11 16.90
CA ILE A 251 -2.91 -0.92 18.23
C ILE A 251 -3.91 -2.02 18.62
N SER A 252 -4.43 -2.77 17.64
CA SER A 252 -5.40 -3.86 17.84
C SER A 252 -4.68 -5.16 18.26
N GLY A 253 -4.68 -5.41 19.57
CA GLY A 253 -4.03 -6.56 20.22
C GLY A 253 -2.92 -6.12 21.15
N PRO A 254 -1.80 -5.58 20.61
CA PRO A 254 -0.68 -5.14 21.44
C PRO A 254 -1.00 -4.04 22.45
N PHE A 255 -1.84 -3.06 22.09
CA PHE A 255 -2.11 -1.87 22.92
C PHE A 255 -3.57 -1.75 23.35
N TRP A 256 -4.50 -2.45 22.68
CA TRP A 256 -5.90 -2.55 23.07
C TRP A 256 -6.40 -3.97 22.79
N SER A 257 -6.83 -4.68 23.85
CA SER A 257 -7.26 -6.08 23.77
C SER A 257 -8.78 -6.27 23.95
N ARG A 258 -9.51 -5.23 24.33
CA ARG A 258 -10.97 -5.25 24.54
C ARG A 258 -11.71 -4.96 23.23
N GLY A 259 -13.04 -5.04 23.27
CA GLY A 259 -13.86 -4.59 22.15
C GLY A 259 -13.63 -3.11 21.85
N TRP A 260 -13.54 -2.74 20.57
CA TRP A 260 -13.36 -1.34 20.18
C TRP A 260 -14.48 -0.39 20.63
N PRO A 261 -15.77 -0.81 20.74
CA PRO A 261 -16.82 0.06 21.29
C PRO A 261 -16.52 0.54 22.72
N GLU A 262 -15.88 -0.30 23.53
CA GLU A 262 -15.57 0.01 24.92
C GLU A 262 -14.52 1.13 25.05
N TRP A 263 -13.66 1.31 24.04
CA TRP A 263 -12.66 2.37 24.04
C TRP A 263 -13.30 3.74 24.27
N TRP A 264 -14.46 4.01 23.66
CA TRP A 264 -15.19 5.27 23.79
C TRP A 264 -15.78 5.54 25.18
N GLY A 265 -15.71 4.55 26.08
CA GLY A 265 -16.08 4.72 27.49
C GLY A 265 -15.26 5.79 28.20
N TRP A 266 -14.02 6.08 27.77
CA TRP A 266 -13.23 7.16 28.39
C TRP A 266 -13.91 8.53 28.25
N TRP A 267 -14.56 8.78 27.10
CA TRP A 267 -15.30 10.00 26.85
C TRP A 267 -16.65 9.95 27.56
N LEU A 268 -17.42 8.87 27.39
CA LEU A 268 -18.74 8.73 28.02
C LEU A 268 -18.69 8.87 29.55
N ASN A 269 -17.63 8.35 30.17
CA ASN A 269 -17.45 8.36 31.63
C ASN A 269 -16.63 9.55 32.14
N LEU A 270 -16.49 10.64 31.37
CA LEU A 270 -15.82 11.84 31.86
C LEU A 270 -16.60 12.45 33.05
N PRO A 271 -15.94 12.75 34.19
CA PRO A 271 -16.61 13.20 35.41
C PRO A 271 -17.51 14.44 35.26
N ILE A 272 -17.23 15.28 34.28
CA ILE A 272 -18.00 16.50 33.99
C ILE A 272 -19.45 16.21 33.55
N TRP A 273 -19.71 15.10 32.85
CA TRP A 273 -21.06 14.73 32.42
C TRP A 273 -21.52 13.34 32.89
N SER A 274 -20.64 12.44 33.34
CA SER A 274 -21.01 11.06 33.70
C SER A 274 -21.93 10.96 34.94
N GLN A 275 -22.08 12.06 35.67
CA GLN A 275 -22.95 12.20 36.84
C GLN A 275 -24.37 12.66 36.49
N TRP A 276 -24.63 13.00 35.23
CA TRP A 276 -25.95 13.41 34.77
C TRP A 276 -26.73 12.19 34.27
N PRO A 277 -28.04 12.10 34.59
CA PRO A 277 -28.89 10.98 34.21
C PRO A 277 -29.09 10.86 32.69
#